data_AF-A0A2A4T950-F1
#
_entry.id   AF-A0A2A4T950-F1
#
_cell.length_a   1.000
_cell.length_b   1.000
_cell.length_c   1.000
_cell.angle_alpha   90.00
_cell.angle_beta   90.00
_cell.angle_gamma   90.00
#
_symmetry.space_group_name_H-M   'P 1'
#
loop_
_entity.id
_entity.type
_entity.pdbx_description
1 polymer ?
#
loop_
_entity_poly.entity_id
_entity_poly.type
_entity_poly.pdbx_seq_one_letter_code
_entity_poly.pdbx_strand_id
1 'polypeptide(L)'
;MLDTLKQNKIILVILIVIIAALGWFGLSGNQTTSSLLTNDSRSSGNVVVDQDILRLLLDMRSIQLDSSIFENPAFGKLQDFGKQIIPEPVGRDNPFLPSNESFEGDVSANDPFQE
;
A
#
# COMPACT_ATOMS: atom_id res chain seq x y z
N MET A 1 44.95 -55.20 -12.75
CA MET A 1 44.20 -54.01 -13.25
C MET A 1 44.56 -52.71 -12.51
N LEU A 2 45.23 -52.76 -11.35
CA LEU A 2 45.75 -51.56 -10.66
C LEU A 2 47.20 -51.22 -11.05
N ASP A 3 47.89 -52.10 -11.78
CA ASP A 3 49.30 -51.94 -12.14
C ASP A 3 49.50 -50.87 -13.23
N THR A 4 48.51 -50.73 -14.13
CA THR A 4 48.45 -49.65 -15.14
C THR A 4 48.28 -48.27 -14.52
N LEU A 5 47.71 -48.17 -13.31
CA LEU A 5 47.57 -46.92 -12.56
C LEU A 5 48.90 -46.42 -11.99
N LYS A 6 49.82 -47.33 -11.62
CA LYS A 6 51.09 -46.97 -10.96
C LYS A 6 52.23 -46.73 -11.95
N GLN A 7 52.24 -47.44 -13.08
CA GLN A 7 53.35 -47.39 -14.03
C GLN A 7 53.34 -46.11 -14.88
N ASN A 8 52.16 -45.59 -15.20
CA ASN A 8 52.00 -44.41 -16.04
C ASN A 8 51.47 -43.23 -15.22
N LYS A 9 52.35 -42.61 -14.41
CA LYS A 9 52.00 -41.44 -13.59
C LYS A 9 51.35 -40.31 -14.40
N ILE A 10 51.76 -40.12 -15.66
CA ILE A 10 51.14 -39.14 -16.58
C ILE A 10 49.67 -39.46 -16.85
N ILE A 11 49.32 -40.73 -17.07
CA ILE A 11 47.93 -41.15 -17.33
C ILE A 11 47.06 -40.94 -16.08
N LEU A 12 47.62 -41.18 -14.90
CA LEU A 12 46.94 -40.93 -13.64
C LEU A 12 46.70 -39.42 -13.40
N VAL A 13 47.68 -38.57 -13.73
CA VAL A 13 47.52 -37.10 -13.65
C VAL A 13 46.46 -36.60 -14.63
N ILE A 14 46.48 -37.08 -15.88
CA ILE A 14 45.48 -36.72 -16.89
C ILE A 14 44.06 -37.11 -16.45
N LEU A 15 43.91 -38.31 -15.89
CA LEU A 15 42.62 -38.79 -15.38
C LEU A 15 42.08 -37.88 -14.26
N ILE A 16 42.94 -37.47 -13.32
CA ILE A 16 42.56 -36.56 -12.23
C ILE A 16 42.17 -35.18 -12.77
N VAL A 17 42.91 -34.66 -13.75
CA VAL A 17 42.61 -33.37 -14.37
C VAL A 17 41.26 -33.41 -15.10
N ILE A 18 40.94 -34.50 -15.80
CA ILE A 18 39.65 -34.68 -16.46
C ILE A 18 38.52 -34.72 -15.44
N ILE A 19 38.67 -35.46 -14.34
CA ILE A 19 37.66 -35.53 -13.28
C ILE A 19 37.46 -34.17 -12.61
N ALA A 20 38.56 -33.43 -12.35
CA ALA A 20 38.49 -32.08 -11.80
C ALA A 20 37.81 -31.09 -12.76
N ALA A 21 38.09 -31.17 -14.06
CA ALA A 21 37.46 -30.33 -15.08
C ALA A 21 35.96 -30.63 -15.21
N LEU A 22 35.55 -31.90 -15.17
CA LEU A 22 34.14 -32.30 -15.19
C LEU A 22 33.40 -31.89 -13.91
N GLY A 23 34.04 -32.01 -12.75
CA GLY A 23 33.49 -31.54 -11.48
C GLY A 23 33.32 -30.02 -11.45
N TRP A 24 34.32 -29.28 -11.94
CA TRP A 24 34.25 -27.82 -12.06
C TRP A 24 33.18 -27.38 -13.07
N PHE A 25 33.12 -28.02 -14.24
CA PHE A 25 32.13 -27.70 -15.27
C PHE A 25 30.70 -28.03 -14.82
N GLY A 26 30.50 -29.15 -14.10
CA GLY A 26 29.21 -29.53 -13.53
C GLY A 26 28.72 -28.59 -12.42
N LEU A 27 29.64 -28.01 -11.64
CA LEU A 27 29.30 -27.02 -10.61
C LEU A 27 29.20 -25.59 -11.17
N SER A 28 29.86 -25.30 -12.29
CA SER A 28 29.83 -24.01 -13.00
C SER A 28 28.62 -23.87 -13.93
N GLY A 29 27.87 -24.94 -14.20
CA GLY A 29 26.56 -24.84 -14.81
C GLY A 29 25.65 -24.01 -13.91
N ASN A 30 25.04 -22.95 -14.45
CA ASN A 30 24.10 -22.08 -13.74
C ASN A 30 23.24 -22.89 -12.79
N GLN A 31 23.51 -22.74 -11.49
CA GLN A 31 22.57 -23.07 -10.45
C GLN A 31 21.36 -22.20 -10.75
N THR A 32 20.37 -22.73 -11.48
CA THR A 32 18.98 -22.41 -11.17
C THR A 32 18.82 -22.85 -9.74
N THR A 33 19.18 -21.96 -8.82
CA THR A 33 18.72 -21.99 -7.47
C THR A 33 17.20 -21.97 -7.62
N SER A 34 16.61 -23.16 -7.65
CA SER A 34 15.26 -23.37 -7.17
C SER A 34 15.32 -22.87 -5.74
N SER A 35 15.12 -21.56 -5.62
CA SER A 35 15.11 -20.84 -4.37
C SER A 35 14.16 -21.62 -3.49
N LEU A 36 14.68 -22.06 -2.36
CA LEU A 36 13.93 -22.69 -1.29
C LEU A 36 13.08 -21.60 -0.61
N LEU A 37 12.21 -20.97 -1.39
CA LEU A 37 11.02 -20.24 -0.99
C LEU A 37 9.89 -20.87 -1.78
N THR A 38 9.35 -21.97 -1.25
CA THR A 38 8.02 -22.41 -1.66
C THR A 38 7.04 -21.38 -1.12
N ASN A 39 6.63 -20.41 -1.94
CA ASN A 39 5.43 -19.65 -1.68
C ASN A 39 4.26 -20.57 -2.03
N ASP A 40 3.76 -21.30 -1.03
CA ASP A 40 2.47 -21.98 -1.16
C ASP A 40 1.38 -20.91 -1.13
N SER A 41 1.08 -20.37 -2.30
CA SER A 41 -0.13 -19.62 -2.58
C SER A 41 -0.43 -19.79 -4.06
N ARG A 42 -0.99 -20.95 -4.38
CA ARG A 42 -1.68 -21.20 -5.65
C ARG A 42 -2.76 -20.15 -5.90
N SER A 43 -3.08 -20.00 -7.18
CA SER A 43 -4.24 -19.31 -7.77
C SER A 43 -3.90 -17.91 -8.27
N SER A 44 -3.57 -17.82 -9.56
CA SER A 44 -3.98 -16.84 -10.60
C SER A 44 -4.25 -15.34 -10.29
N GLY A 45 -4.14 -14.86 -9.06
CA GLY A 45 -4.34 -13.48 -8.63
C GLY A 45 -3.03 -12.73 -8.33
N ASN A 46 -1.93 -13.43 -8.08
CA ASN A 46 -0.63 -12.78 -7.80
C ASN A 46 -0.02 -12.08 -9.01
N VAL A 47 -0.27 -12.56 -10.23
CA VAL A 47 0.20 -11.90 -11.47
C VAL A 47 -0.44 -10.52 -11.65
N VAL A 48 -1.69 -10.34 -11.21
CA VAL A 48 -2.40 -9.07 -11.32
C VAL A 48 -1.86 -8.07 -10.30
N VAL A 49 -1.65 -8.51 -9.05
CA VAL A 49 -1.10 -7.66 -7.97
C VAL A 49 0.32 -7.17 -8.31
N ASP A 50 1.18 -8.03 -8.85
CA ASP A 50 2.54 -7.64 -9.24
C ASP A 50 2.54 -6.60 -10.38
N GLN A 51 1.61 -6.74 -11.34
CA GLN A 51 1.50 -5.80 -12.46
C GLN A 51 0.93 -4.44 -12.03
N ASP A 52 -0.02 -4.42 -11.10
CA ASP A 52 -0.62 -3.18 -10.60
C ASP A 52 0.36 -2.37 -9.74
N ILE A 53 1.23 -3.04 -8.97
CA ILE A 53 2.33 -2.38 -8.25
C ILE A 53 3.33 -1.75 -9.23
N LEU A 54 3.71 -2.46 -10.29
CA LEU A 54 4.60 -1.93 -11.32
C LEU A 54 3.99 -0.75 -12.09
N ARG A 55 2.68 -0.78 -12.36
CA ARG A 55 1.95 0.35 -12.95
C ARG A 55 1.95 1.55 -12.02
N LEU A 56 1.62 1.35 -10.74
CA LEU A 56 1.62 2.43 -9.75
C LEU A 56 3.01 3.06 -9.60
N LEU A 57 4.08 2.24 -9.60
CA LEU A 57 5.46 2.74 -9.56
C LEU A 57 5.84 3.52 -10.82
N LEU A 58 5.36 3.09 -11.99
CA LEU A 58 5.58 3.81 -13.24
C LEU A 58 4.83 5.15 -13.26
N ASP A 59 3.60 5.16 -12.75
CA ASP A 59 2.78 6.35 -12.61
C ASP A 59 3.43 7.34 -11.63
N MET A 60 3.87 6.88 -10.45
CA MET A 60 4.57 7.73 -9.49
C MET A 60 5.91 8.27 -10.02
N ARG A 61 6.65 7.50 -10.82
CA ARG A 61 7.87 7.97 -11.49
C ARG A 61 7.59 9.10 -12.47
N SER A 62 6.40 9.10 -13.08
CA SER A 62 6.00 10.12 -14.06
C SER A 62 5.58 11.45 -13.42
N ILE A 63 5.28 11.46 -12.11
CA ILE A 63 4.90 12.67 -11.38
C ILE A 63 6.14 13.53 -11.17
N GLN A 64 6.31 14.50 -12.05
CA GLN A 64 7.28 15.58 -11.87
C GLN A 64 6.54 16.77 -11.25
N LEU A 65 6.93 17.15 -10.04
CA LEU A 65 6.41 18.33 -9.38
C LEU A 65 7.11 19.56 -9.96
N ASP A 66 6.42 20.28 -10.83
CA ASP A 66 6.88 21.55 -11.36
C ASP A 66 6.76 22.63 -10.28
N SER A 67 7.90 23.12 -9.81
CA SER A 67 7.99 24.18 -8.80
C SER A 67 8.05 25.59 -9.39
N SER A 68 8.01 25.73 -10.73
CA SER A 68 8.11 27.02 -11.43
C SER A 68 7.02 28.02 -11.03
N ILE A 69 5.85 27.52 -10.60
CA ILE A 69 4.75 28.36 -10.12
C ILE A 69 5.13 29.15 -8.86
N PHE A 70 6.00 28.61 -8.01
CA PHE A 70 6.46 29.23 -6.77
C PHE A 70 7.57 30.26 -6.99
N GLU A 71 8.27 30.18 -8.13
CA GLU A 71 9.30 31.14 -8.54
C GLU A 71 8.70 32.44 -9.12
N ASN A 72 7.41 32.42 -9.48
CA ASN A 72 6.74 33.57 -10.04
C ASN A 72 6.57 34.68 -8.95
N PRO A 73 7.07 35.91 -9.17
CA PRO A 73 6.91 37.01 -8.22
C PRO A 73 5.44 37.42 -7.99
N ALA A 74 4.50 36.98 -8.82
CA ALA A 74 3.07 37.10 -8.56
C ALA A 74 2.58 36.14 -7.46
N PHE A 75 3.17 34.95 -7.31
CA PHE A 75 2.82 33.99 -6.26
C PHE A 75 3.11 34.58 -4.87
N GLY A 76 4.26 35.25 -4.70
CA GLY A 76 4.61 35.94 -3.46
C GLY A 76 3.75 37.18 -3.14
N LYS A 77 2.87 37.60 -4.07
CA LYS A 77 1.92 38.72 -3.88
C LYS A 77 0.50 38.25 -3.61
N LEU A 78 0.25 36.94 -3.57
CA LEU A 78 -1.07 36.41 -3.22
C LEU A 78 -1.37 36.76 -1.76
N GLN A 79 -2.45 37.50 -1.58
CA GLN A 79 -2.96 37.86 -0.26
C GLN A 79 -4.15 36.97 0.07
N ASP A 80 -4.17 36.40 1.28
CA ASP A 80 -5.32 35.69 1.79
C ASP A 80 -6.43 36.70 2.13
N PHE A 81 -7.65 36.41 1.64
CA PHE A 81 -8.85 37.22 1.90
C PHE A 81 -9.83 36.52 2.86
N GLY A 82 -9.37 35.51 3.60
CA GLY A 82 -10.13 34.87 4.65
C GLY A 82 -10.72 35.88 5.63
N LYS A 83 -12.05 35.93 5.72
CA LYS A 83 -12.75 36.68 6.76
C LYS A 83 -12.97 35.77 7.95
N GLN A 84 -12.63 36.23 9.14
CA GLN A 84 -12.95 35.51 10.36
C GLN A 84 -14.46 35.32 10.48
N ILE A 85 -14.90 34.07 10.58
CA ILE A 85 -16.29 33.74 10.88
C ILE A 85 -16.48 33.91 12.39
N ILE A 86 -17.37 34.82 12.78
CA ILE A 86 -17.77 34.96 14.17
C ILE A 86 -18.65 33.75 14.49
N PRO A 87 -18.34 32.94 15.51
CA PRO A 87 -19.18 31.83 15.90
C PRO A 87 -20.57 32.34 16.28
N GLU A 88 -21.59 31.88 15.55
CA GLU A 88 -22.98 32.12 15.93
C GLU A 88 -23.39 31.09 16.99
N PRO A 89 -24.28 31.47 17.93
CA PRO A 89 -24.79 30.52 18.90
C PRO A 89 -25.45 29.34 18.17
N VAL A 90 -25.09 28.13 18.61
CA VAL A 90 -25.73 26.91 18.10
C VAL A 90 -27.24 27.01 18.33
N GLY A 91 -28.02 26.64 17.31
CA GLY A 91 -29.47 26.61 17.41
C GLY A 91 -29.95 25.59 18.45
N ARG A 92 -31.27 25.48 18.62
CA ARG A 92 -31.86 24.41 19.46
C ARG A 92 -31.39 23.05 18.96
N ASP A 93 -31.01 22.16 19.88
CA ASP A 93 -30.60 20.77 19.56
C ASP A 93 -31.57 20.06 18.62
N ASN A 94 -32.87 20.36 18.77
CA ASN A 94 -33.90 19.94 17.84
C ASN A 94 -34.75 21.15 17.41
N PRO A 95 -34.66 21.61 16.15
CA PRO A 95 -35.40 22.77 15.66
C PRO A 95 -36.92 22.53 15.57
N PHE A 96 -37.39 21.29 15.72
CA PHE A 96 -38.80 20.91 15.61
C PHE A 96 -39.49 20.64 16.95
N LEU A 97 -38.80 20.78 18.09
CA LEU A 97 -39.48 20.67 19.38
C LEU A 97 -40.56 21.77 19.48
N PRO A 98 -41.81 21.43 19.86
CA PRO A 98 -42.83 22.44 20.11
C PRO A 98 -42.29 23.49 21.08
N SER A 99 -42.52 24.77 20.80
CA SER A 99 -42.27 25.81 21.80
C SER A 99 -43.11 25.46 23.02
N ASN A 100 -42.55 25.60 24.21
CA ASN A 100 -43.21 25.42 25.50
C ASN A 100 -44.28 26.49 25.79
N GLU A 101 -44.94 27.00 24.75
CA GLU A 101 -46.27 27.54 24.92
C GLU A 101 -47.15 26.33 25.24
N SER A 102 -47.31 26.10 26.53
CA SER A 102 -48.39 25.31 27.06
C SER A 102 -49.66 25.77 26.34
N PHE A 103 -50.17 24.94 25.44
CA PHE A 103 -51.61 24.87 25.29
C PHE A 103 -52.14 24.36 26.63
N GLU A 104 -52.22 25.27 27.61
CA GLU A 104 -53.11 25.17 28.76
C GLU A 104 -54.53 25.22 28.19
N GLY A 105 -54.91 24.11 27.55
CA GLY A 105 -56.28 23.70 27.42
C GLY A 105 -56.77 23.49 28.85
N ASP A 106 -57.38 24.53 29.37
CA ASP A 106 -58.26 24.57 30.52
C ASP A 106 -59.09 23.28 30.63
N VAL A 107 -58.57 22.30 31.37
CA VAL A 107 -59.39 21.20 31.87
C VAL A 107 -59.97 21.70 33.18
N SER A 108 -61.03 22.50 33.05
CA SER A 108 -61.96 22.83 34.12
C SER A 108 -62.57 21.53 34.66
N ALA A 109 -61.90 20.96 35.66
CA ALA A 109 -62.43 19.92 36.51
C ALA A 109 -63.11 20.60 37.70
N ASN A 110 -64.34 21.09 37.49
CA ASN A 110 -65.38 21.28 38.51
C ASN A 110 -66.58 21.97 37.84
N ASP A 111 -67.58 21.19 37.46
CA ASP A 111 -68.90 21.76 37.13
C ASP A 111 -69.98 21.17 38.05
N PRO A 112 -70.27 21.82 39.19
CA PRO A 112 -71.38 21.49 40.06
C PRO A 112 -72.56 22.43 39.75
N PHE A 113 -73.28 22.22 38.64
CA PHE A 113 -74.60 22.83 38.49
C PHE A 113 -75.63 22.07 39.34
N GLN A 114 -75.86 22.61 40.54
CA GLN A 114 -77.11 22.49 41.29
C GLN A 114 -78.09 23.59 40.85
N GLU A 115 -79.37 23.26 41.08
CA GLU A 115 -80.66 23.98 40.87
C GLU A 115 -81.30 23.94 39.48
#